data_AF-A0A7V8SYY4-F1
#
_entry.id   AF-A0A7V8SYY4-F1
#
_cell.length_a   1.000
_cell.length_b   1.000
_cell.length_c   1.000
_cell.angle_alpha   90.00
_cell.angle_beta   90.00
_cell.angle_gamma   90.00
#
_symmetry.space_group_name_H-M   'P 1'
#
loop_
_entity.id
_entity.type
_entity.pdbx_description
1 polymer ?
#
loop_
_entity_poly.entity_id
_entity_poly.type
_entity_poly.pdbx_seq_one_letter_code
_entity_poly.pdbx_strand_id
1 'polypeptide(L)'
;MEASVSRRRFLAQGAGGLSAVWVSAHWPALLAAATHARHAAQSAAPAKFEFFAAEEAKEIDAITSRIIPSDETPGAHEAGVVYFIDRGLTTFDVDNQKTYREGLPELQARVTE
;
A
#
# COMPACT_ATOMS: atom_id res chain seq x y z
N MET A 1 2.17 -32.97 6.71
CA MET A 1 1.93 -31.94 7.73
C MET A 1 2.67 -30.70 7.29
N GLU A 2 1.99 -29.77 6.61
CA GLU A 2 2.59 -28.46 6.33
C GLU A 2 2.74 -27.70 7.65
N ALA A 3 3.96 -27.24 7.95
CA ALA A 3 4.21 -26.39 9.09
C ALA A 3 3.70 -24.98 8.74
N SER A 4 2.54 -24.59 9.28
CA SER A 4 2.01 -23.25 9.09
C SER A 4 2.98 -22.23 9.69
N VAL A 5 3.56 -21.38 8.84
CA VAL A 5 4.40 -20.27 9.30
C VAL A 5 3.48 -19.26 9.99
N SER A 6 3.69 -19.04 11.29
CA SER A 6 2.96 -17.99 12.02
C SER A 6 3.20 -16.62 11.37
N ARG A 7 2.14 -15.83 11.18
CA ARG A 7 2.21 -14.44 10.67
C ARG A 7 3.30 -13.62 11.38
N ARG A 8 3.42 -13.81 12.71
CA ARG A 8 4.44 -13.14 13.52
C ARG A 8 5.86 -13.59 13.17
N ARG A 9 6.03 -14.88 12.87
CA ARG A 9 7.32 -15.47 12.48
C ARG A 9 7.69 -15.07 11.05
N PHE A 10 6.74 -15.04 10.13
CA PHE A 10 6.94 -14.52 8.77
C PHE A 10 7.35 -13.04 8.81
N LEU A 11 6.65 -12.20 9.56
CA LEU A 11 6.99 -10.78 9.73
C LEU A 11 8.38 -10.60 10.37
N ALA A 12 8.70 -11.37 11.41
CA ALA A 12 10.01 -11.32 12.05
C ALA A 12 11.15 -11.78 11.12
N GLN A 13 10.88 -12.72 10.20
CA GLN A 13 11.87 -13.24 9.25
C GLN A 13 11.99 -12.35 8.00
N GLY A 14 10.89 -11.76 7.52
CA GLY A 14 10.86 -10.86 6.36
C GLY A 14 11.41 -9.46 6.66
N ALA A 15 11.38 -9.02 7.93
CA ALA A 15 11.93 -7.74 8.35
C ALA A 15 13.45 -7.59 8.08
N GLY A 16 14.17 -8.69 7.81
CA GLY A 16 15.59 -8.65 7.46
C GLY A 16 15.92 -7.94 6.14
N GLY A 17 14.93 -7.72 5.26
CA GLY A 17 15.12 -6.99 4.00
C GLY A 17 15.05 -5.47 4.13
N LEU A 18 14.53 -4.95 5.25
CA LEU A 18 14.44 -3.52 5.54
C LEU A 18 15.47 -3.16 6.61
N SER A 19 16.15 -2.02 6.45
CA SER A 19 17.10 -1.57 7.48
C SER A 19 16.34 -1.31 8.79
N ALA A 20 16.71 -2.02 9.87
CA ALA A 20 16.06 -1.89 11.19
C ALA A 20 16.02 -0.43 11.68
N VAL A 21 17.04 0.36 11.34
CA VAL A 21 17.11 1.81 11.60
C VAL A 21 15.95 2.57 10.93
N TRP A 22 15.72 2.34 9.63
CA TRP A 22 14.65 3.00 8.89
C TRP A 22 13.27 2.61 9.43
N VAL A 23 13.05 1.33 9.74
CA VAL A 23 11.80 0.86 10.33
C VAL A 23 11.57 1.49 11.69
N SER A 24 12.57 1.53 12.56
CA SER A 24 12.45 2.16 13.88
C SER A 24 12.17 3.67 13.80
N ALA A 25 12.76 4.35 12.81
CA ALA A 25 12.59 5.79 12.61
C ALA A 25 11.17 6.14 12.12
N HIS A 26 10.56 5.28 11.30
CA HIS A 26 9.25 5.54 10.69
C HIS A 26 8.09 4.72 11.29
N TRP A 27 8.36 3.93 12.33
CA TRP A 27 7.37 3.04 12.96
C TRP A 27 6.04 3.72 13.29
N PRO A 28 6.01 4.93 13.90
CA PRO A 28 4.74 5.60 14.19
C PRO A 28 3.97 5.97 12.92
N ALA A 29 4.66 6.43 11.88
CA ALA A 29 4.05 6.86 10.63
C ALA A 29 3.50 5.66 9.82
N LEU A 30 4.24 4.54 9.79
CA LEU A 30 3.79 3.27 9.23
C LEU A 30 2.53 2.75 9.91
N LEU A 31 2.49 2.76 11.26
CA LEU A 31 1.32 2.34 12.01
C LEU A 31 0.12 3.27 11.77
N ALA A 32 0.36 4.58 11.70
CA ALA A 32 -0.66 5.57 11.40
C ALA A 32 -1.26 5.35 10.00
N ALA A 33 -0.42 5.11 8.98
CA ALA A 33 -0.88 4.78 7.64
C ALA A 33 -1.67 3.47 7.59
N ALA A 34 -1.22 2.41 8.28
CA ALA A 34 -1.93 1.13 8.34
C ALA A 34 -3.30 1.27 9.03
N THR A 35 -3.35 2.06 10.10
CA THR A 35 -4.60 2.35 10.83
C THR A 35 -5.54 3.16 9.96
N HIS A 36 -5.02 4.18 9.28
CA HIS A 36 -5.79 4.99 8.33
C HIS A 36 -6.37 4.14 7.20
N ALA A 37 -5.56 3.29 6.57
CA ALA A 37 -5.99 2.38 5.50
C ALA A 37 -7.11 1.44 5.96
N ARG A 38 -6.96 0.83 7.13
CA ARG A 38 -7.99 -0.02 7.72
C ARG A 38 -9.29 0.75 7.96
N HIS A 39 -9.21 1.96 8.51
CA HIS A 39 -10.40 2.78 8.75
C HIS A 39 -11.07 3.19 7.44
N ALA A 40 -10.30 3.59 6.43
CA ALA A 40 -10.81 3.95 5.11
C ALA A 40 -11.51 2.77 4.44
N ALA A 41 -10.91 1.57 4.47
CA ALA A 41 -11.52 0.35 3.92
C ALA A 41 -12.82 -0.07 4.62
N GLN A 42 -12.97 0.24 5.90
CA GLN A 42 -14.16 -0.09 6.69
C GLN A 42 -15.24 1.02 6.68
N SER A 43 -14.94 2.18 6.08
CA SER A 43 -15.84 3.33 6.08
C SER A 43 -16.92 3.19 5.02
N ALA A 44 -18.15 3.59 5.35
CA ALA A 44 -19.27 3.61 4.41
C ALA A 44 -19.13 4.69 3.32
N ALA A 45 -18.33 5.72 3.59
CA ALA A 45 -17.98 6.76 2.63
C ALA A 45 -16.50 6.64 2.25
N PRO A 46 -16.13 6.73 0.96
CA PRO A 46 -14.74 6.70 0.53
C PRO A 46 -13.94 7.82 1.19
N ALA A 47 -12.80 7.48 1.79
CA ALA A 47 -11.87 8.48 2.31
C ALA A 47 -11.31 9.31 1.14
N LYS A 48 -11.05 10.60 1.41
CA LYS A 48 -10.38 11.47 0.44
C LYS A 48 -8.89 11.12 0.37
N PHE A 49 -8.37 11.02 -0.84
CA PHE A 49 -6.95 10.89 -1.09
C PHE A 49 -6.24 12.24 -0.91
N GLU A 50 -5.05 12.21 -0.32
CA GLU A 50 -4.20 13.38 -0.10
C GLU A 50 -3.22 13.59 -1.26
N PHE A 51 -2.73 12.50 -1.87
CA PHE A 51 -1.78 12.53 -2.96
C PHE A 51 -2.44 12.19 -4.31
N PHE A 52 -3.15 11.07 -4.41
CA PHE A 52 -3.73 10.63 -5.68
C PHE A 52 -4.99 11.40 -6.08
N ALA A 53 -5.17 11.63 -7.38
CA ALA A 53 -6.49 11.87 -7.95
C ALA A 53 -7.34 10.59 -7.90
N ALA A 54 -8.67 10.71 -8.02
CA ALA A 54 -9.57 9.56 -7.91
C ALA A 54 -9.29 8.48 -8.97
N GLU A 55 -8.95 8.89 -10.18
CA GLU A 55 -8.62 8.01 -11.30
C GLU A 55 -7.27 7.31 -11.08
N GLU A 56 -6.25 8.05 -10.62
CA GLU A 56 -4.94 7.50 -10.26
C GLU A 56 -5.06 6.47 -9.14
N ALA A 57 -5.86 6.78 -8.11
CA ALA A 57 -6.09 5.87 -7.00
C ALA A 57 -6.78 4.57 -7.45
N LYS A 58 -7.75 4.67 -8.36
CA LYS A 58 -8.42 3.50 -8.95
C LYS A 58 -7.44 2.61 -9.72
N GLU A 59 -6.49 3.21 -10.43
CA GLU A 59 -5.45 2.47 -11.13
C GLU A 59 -4.50 1.78 -10.16
N ILE A 60 -4.03 2.48 -9.13
CA ILE A 60 -3.16 1.89 -8.09
C ILE A 60 -3.86 0.76 -7.34
N ASP A 61 -5.15 0.92 -7.01
CA ASP A 61 -5.96 -0.13 -6.42
C ASP A 61 -6.03 -1.37 -7.34
N ALA A 62 -6.25 -1.18 -8.64
CA ALA A 62 -6.25 -2.28 -9.60
C ALA A 62 -4.86 -2.95 -9.76
N ILE A 63 -3.77 -2.17 -9.73
CA ILE A 63 -2.40 -2.70 -9.77
C ILE A 63 -2.11 -3.52 -8.52
N THR A 64 -2.36 -2.96 -7.34
CA THR A 64 -2.08 -3.62 -6.05
C THR A 64 -2.94 -4.86 -5.84
N SER A 65 -4.19 -4.85 -6.30
CA SER A 65 -5.09 -6.02 -6.31
C SER A 65 -4.61 -7.15 -7.22
N ARG A 66 -3.76 -6.88 -8.21
CA ARG A 66 -3.11 -7.94 -9.00
C ARG A 66 -1.86 -8.50 -8.30
N ILE A 67 -1.19 -7.71 -7.46
CA ILE A 67 -0.02 -8.14 -6.69
C ILE A 67 -0.45 -9.01 -5.50
N ILE A 68 -1.49 -8.58 -4.78
CA ILE A 68 -2.09 -9.32 -3.66
C ILE A 68 -3.60 -9.46 -3.96
N PRO A 69 -4.00 -10.50 -4.70
CA PRO A 69 -5.39 -10.72 -5.06
C PRO A 69 -6.23 -11.14 -3.85
N SER A 70 -7.53 -10.90 -3.95
CA SER A 70 -8.52 -11.47 -3.02
C SER A 70 -8.64 -12.97 -3.30
N ASP A 71 -8.38 -13.78 -2.28
CA ASP A 71 -8.47 -15.23 -2.33
C ASP A 71 -9.33 -15.76 -1.17
N GLU A 72 -8.91 -16.85 -0.50
CA GLU A 72 -9.52 -17.29 0.76
C GLU A 72 -9.35 -16.25 1.89
N THR A 73 -8.48 -15.26 1.69
CA THR A 73 -8.21 -14.15 2.59
C THR A 73 -8.38 -12.80 1.88
N PRO A 74 -8.64 -11.72 2.65
CA PRO A 74 -8.73 -10.37 2.08
C PRO A 74 -7.44 -9.98 1.34
N GLY A 75 -7.58 -9.45 0.11
CA GLY A 75 -6.50 -8.98 -0.73
C GLY A 75 -6.15 -7.51 -0.50
N ALA A 76 -5.37 -6.92 -1.41
CA ALA A 76 -4.95 -5.52 -1.32
C ALA A 76 -6.13 -4.54 -1.33
N HIS A 77 -7.16 -4.82 -2.12
CA HIS A 77 -8.36 -4.00 -2.21
C HIS A 77 -9.06 -3.92 -0.86
N GLU A 78 -9.41 -5.07 -0.27
CA GLU A 78 -10.12 -5.13 1.01
C GLU A 78 -9.26 -4.63 2.18
N ALA A 79 -7.94 -4.72 2.07
CA ALA A 79 -7.01 -4.18 3.05
C ALA A 79 -6.83 -2.65 2.94
N GLY A 80 -7.37 -2.00 1.91
CA GLY A 80 -7.24 -0.56 1.71
C GLY A 80 -5.82 -0.12 1.37
N VAL A 81 -5.04 -0.96 0.66
CA VAL A 81 -3.62 -0.70 0.37
C VAL A 81 -3.42 0.63 -0.36
N VAL A 82 -4.34 1.03 -1.24
CA VAL A 82 -4.29 2.33 -1.92
C VAL A 82 -4.23 3.51 -0.93
N TYR A 83 -4.98 3.46 0.17
CA TYR A 83 -4.96 4.49 1.22
C TYR A 83 -3.68 4.46 2.05
N PHE A 84 -3.08 3.27 2.22
CA PHE A 84 -1.79 3.15 2.88
C PHE A 84 -0.69 3.82 2.04
N ILE A 85 -0.67 3.55 0.73
CA ILE A 85 0.30 4.13 -0.20
C ILE A 85 0.12 5.64 -0.28
N ASP A 86 -1.12 6.12 -0.46
CA ASP A 86 -1.44 7.56 -0.52
C ASP A 86 -0.92 8.29 0.72
N ARG A 87 -1.18 7.75 1.91
CA ARG A 87 -0.69 8.30 3.18
C ARG A 87 0.83 8.20 3.33
N GLY A 88 1.43 7.11 2.85
CA GLY A 88 2.88 6.92 2.85
C GLY A 88 3.58 8.01 2.03
N LEU A 89 3.07 8.29 0.83
CA LEU A 89 3.59 9.29 -0.09
C LEU A 89 3.50 10.71 0.46
N THR A 90 2.61 11.01 1.40
CA THR A 90 2.54 12.31 2.08
C THR A 90 3.28 12.36 3.42
N THR A 91 3.91 11.26 3.86
CA THR A 91 4.53 11.17 5.20
C THR A 91 5.96 10.61 5.18
N PHE A 92 6.14 9.30 5.11
CA PHE A 92 7.44 8.63 5.25
C PHE A 92 8.06 8.16 3.93
N ASP A 93 7.31 8.27 2.83
CA ASP A 93 7.70 7.79 1.51
C ASP A 93 7.68 8.92 0.46
N VAL A 94 7.90 10.16 0.89
CA VAL A 94 7.84 11.36 0.06
C VAL A 94 8.81 11.29 -1.12
N ASP A 95 9.98 10.69 -0.93
CA ASP A 95 11.01 10.56 -1.97
C ASP A 95 10.52 9.72 -3.18
N ASN A 96 9.51 8.87 -2.98
CA ASN A 96 8.91 8.06 -4.05
C ASN A 96 7.80 8.78 -4.82
N GLN A 97 7.35 9.99 -4.43
CA GLN A 97 6.30 10.71 -5.15
C GLN A 97 6.59 10.86 -6.65
N LYS A 98 7.85 11.14 -7.01
CA LYS A 98 8.28 11.30 -8.41
C LYS A 98 7.97 10.06 -9.24
N THR A 99 8.26 8.87 -8.69
CA THR A 99 8.00 7.58 -9.34
C THR A 99 6.53 7.43 -9.72
N TYR A 100 5.60 7.83 -8.86
CA TYR A 100 4.16 7.75 -9.15
C TYR A 100 3.72 8.81 -10.16
N ARG A 101 4.22 10.05 -10.04
CA ARG A 101 3.84 11.16 -10.94
C ARG A 101 4.30 10.95 -12.37
N GLU A 102 5.47 10.35 -12.57
CA GLU A 102 6.00 10.06 -13.90
C GLU A 102 5.52 8.69 -14.40
N GLY A 103 5.50 7.68 -13.52
CA GLY A 103 5.21 6.30 -13.91
C GLY A 103 3.76 6.02 -14.29
N LEU A 104 2.77 6.64 -13.63
CA LEU A 104 1.36 6.41 -13.94
C LEU A 104 0.97 6.91 -15.36
N PRO A 105 1.31 8.16 -15.75
CA PRO A 105 1.09 8.61 -17.12
C PRO A 105 1.81 7.76 -18.16
N GLU A 106 3.06 7.35 -17.90
CA GLU A 106 3.82 6.49 -18.81
C GLU A 106 3.18 5.11 -18.98
N LEU A 107 2.66 4.52 -17.90
CA LEU A 107 1.96 3.24 -17.96
C LEU A 107 0.69 3.34 -18.81
N GLN A 108 -0.09 4.41 -18.61
CA GLN A 108 -1.31 4.67 -19.38
C GLN A 108 -1.02 4.85 -20.88
N ALA A 109 0.05 5.57 -21.22
CA ALA A 109 0.47 5.75 -22.61
C ALA A 109 0.75 4.39 -23.29
N ARG A 110 1.46 3.49 -22.62
CA ARG A 110 1.80 2.15 -23.13
C ARG A 110 0.59 1.23 -23.37
N VAL A 111 -0.53 1.45 -22.67
CA VAL A 111 -1.76 0.68 -22.87
C VAL A 111 -2.52 1.16 -24.12
N THR A 112 -2.26 2.39 -24.56
CA THR A 112 -2.95 3.03 -25.69
C THR A 112 -2.20 2.88 -27.03
N GLU A 113 -0.94 2.44 -26.99
CA GLU A 113 -0.12 2.07 -28.16
C GLU A 113 -0.56 0.72 -28.77
#